data_AF-A0A536RFS0-F1
#
_entry.id   AF-A0A536RFS0-F1
#
_cell.length_a   1.000
_cell.length_b   1.000
_cell.length_c   1.000
_cell.angle_alpha   90.00
_cell.angle_beta   90.00
_cell.angle_gamma   90.00
#
_symmetry.space_group_name_H-M   'P 1'
#
loop_
_entity.id
_entity.type
_entity.pdbx_description
1 polymer ?
#
loop_
_entity_poly.entity_id
_entity_poly.type
_entity_poly.pdbx_seq_one_letter_code
_entity_poly.pdbx_strand_id
1 'polypeptide(L)'
;MTLGIQVYEIKHVLLADRWHEVEPESFALDAYEFMDGNQAVARGDGQLITTVGFMFREPGGQIVAGPLSSILAVQLPRTRG
;
A
#
# COMPACT_ATOMS: atom_id res chain seq x y z
N MET A 1 -8.97 20.83 -7.73
CA MET A 1 -7.54 20.51 -7.89
C MET A 1 -7.34 19.13 -7.31
N THR A 2 -6.78 18.18 -8.07
CA THR A 2 -6.52 16.81 -7.60
C THR A 2 -5.02 16.59 -7.59
N LEU A 3 -4.54 15.80 -6.62
CA LEU A 3 -3.17 15.32 -6.61
C LEU A 3 -3.17 13.89 -7.15
N GLY A 4 -2.54 13.69 -8.30
CA GLY A 4 -2.32 12.35 -8.86
C GLY A 4 -1.05 11.73 -8.27
N ILE A 5 -1.14 10.52 -7.75
CA ILE A 5 0.02 9.72 -7.31
C ILE A 5 0.15 8.55 -8.28
N GLN A 6 1.28 8.47 -8.99
CA GLN A 6 1.53 7.39 -9.93
C GLN A 6 1.97 6.15 -9.17
N VAL A 7 1.05 5.20 -9.00
CA VAL A 7 1.21 3.98 -8.18
C VAL A 7 2.46 3.19 -8.55
N TYR A 8 2.72 3.02 -9.86
CA TYR A 8 3.87 2.28 -10.38
C TYR A 8 5.23 2.97 -10.16
N GLU A 9 5.22 4.25 -9.76
CA GLU A 9 6.44 5.01 -9.50
C GLU A 9 6.82 5.02 -8.02
N ILE A 10 5.98 4.52 -7.12
CA ILE A 10 6.26 4.50 -5.68
C ILE A 10 7.54 3.68 -5.42
N LYS A 11 8.51 4.31 -4.73
CA LYS A 11 9.79 3.70 -4.37
C LYS A 11 9.88 3.33 -2.89
N HIS A 12 9.24 4.12 -2.04
CA HIS A 12 9.18 3.82 -0.62
C HIS A 12 7.80 4.12 -0.05
N VAL A 13 7.42 3.34 0.95
CA VAL A 13 6.19 3.52 1.74
C VAL A 13 6.61 3.78 3.17
N LEU A 14 6.09 4.86 3.78
CA LEU A 14 6.26 5.13 5.19
C LEU A 14 5.11 4.49 5.95
N LEU A 15 5.46 3.52 6.78
CA LEU A 15 4.56 2.92 7.78
C LEU A 15 4.88 3.51 9.16
N ALA A 16 4.17 3.06 10.20
CA ALA A 16 4.28 3.60 11.55
C ALA A 16 5.68 3.45 12.19
N ASP A 17 6.47 2.49 11.71
CA ASP A 17 7.81 2.18 12.19
C ASP A 17 8.90 2.89 11.38
N ARG A 18 8.91 2.75 10.04
CA ARG A 18 9.97 3.25 9.16
C ARG A 18 9.53 3.36 7.69
N TRP A 19 10.47 3.81 6.87
CA TRP A 19 10.38 3.66 5.41
C TRP A 19 10.70 2.22 5.00
N HIS A 20 9.89 1.70 4.08
CA HIS A 20 10.06 0.40 3.42
C HIS A 20 10.34 0.61 1.94
N GLU A 21 11.29 -0.14 1.40
CA GLU A 21 11.60 -0.14 -0.03
C GLU A 21 10.56 -0.97 -0.78
N VAL A 22 10.15 -0.46 -1.95
CA VAL A 22 9.19 -1.12 -2.84
C VAL A 22 9.93 -1.67 -4.04
N GLU A 23 9.88 -2.98 -4.24
CA GLU A 23 10.37 -3.60 -5.47
C GLU A 23 9.61 -3.01 -6.68
N PRO A 24 10.29 -2.74 -7.81
CA PRO A 24 9.66 -2.17 -9.00
C PRO A 24 8.38 -2.90 -9.39
N GLU A 25 7.33 -2.12 -9.69
CA GLU A 25 6.03 -2.62 -10.15
C GLU A 25 5.29 -3.57 -9.17
N SER A 26 5.73 -3.64 -7.91
CA SER A 26 5.09 -4.50 -6.90
C SER A 26 3.98 -3.84 -6.09
N PHE A 27 3.95 -2.50 -6.05
CA PHE A 27 2.93 -1.78 -5.29
C PHE A 27 1.58 -1.86 -6.01
N ALA A 28 0.56 -2.33 -5.31
CA ALA A 28 -0.79 -2.49 -5.81
C ALA A 28 -1.83 -2.03 -4.78
N LEU A 29 -2.99 -1.64 -5.28
CA LEU A 29 -4.18 -1.28 -4.50
C LEU A 29 -5.34 -2.16 -4.95
N ASP A 30 -6.12 -2.66 -4.00
CA ASP A 30 -7.36 -3.38 -4.26
C ASP A 30 -8.24 -3.33 -3.00
N ALA A 31 -9.45 -3.89 -3.04
CA ALA A 31 -10.17 -4.24 -1.84
C ALA A 31 -9.33 -5.20 -0.98
N TYR A 32 -9.28 -4.97 0.33
CA TYR A 32 -8.60 -5.89 1.24
C TYR A 32 -9.57 -6.57 2.18
N GLU A 33 -9.25 -7.82 2.47
CA GLU A 33 -9.93 -8.65 3.45
C GLU A 33 -8.85 -9.43 4.23
N PHE A 34 -8.96 -9.44 5.55
CA PHE A 34 -8.24 -10.39 6.39
C PHE A 34 -8.95 -11.73 6.28
N MET A 35 -8.21 -12.74 5.87
CA MET A 35 -8.72 -14.08 5.58
C MET A 35 -8.31 -15.06 6.68
N ASP A 36 -9.23 -15.93 7.09
CA ASP A 36 -8.94 -17.18 7.79
C ASP A 36 -9.32 -18.35 6.87
N GLY A 37 -8.30 -18.99 6.29
CA GLY A 37 -8.48 -19.90 5.17
C GLY A 37 -9.14 -19.20 3.97
N ASN A 38 -10.33 -19.67 3.58
CA ASN A 38 -11.11 -19.11 2.47
C ASN A 38 -12.22 -18.15 2.94
N GLN A 39 -12.27 -17.79 4.22
CA GLN A 39 -13.30 -16.92 4.77
C GLN A 39 -12.73 -15.55 5.11
N ALA A 40 -13.37 -14.48 4.62
CA ALA A 40 -13.10 -13.13 5.08
C ALA A 40 -13.63 -12.95 6.51
N VAL A 41 -12.73 -12.60 7.45
CA VAL A 41 -13.05 -12.40 8.87
C VAL A 41 -13.04 -10.93 9.27
N ALA A 42 -12.33 -10.06 8.54
CA ALA A 42 -12.37 -8.61 8.73
C ALA A 42 -12.04 -7.89 7.42
N ARG A 43 -12.61 -6.70 7.23
CA ARG A 43 -12.37 -5.83 6.06
C ARG A 43 -12.77 -4.39 6.36
N GLY A 44 -12.40 -3.46 5.49
CA GLY A 44 -12.90 -2.10 5.56
C GLY A 44 -14.42 -2.02 5.37
N ASP A 45 -15.08 -1.13 6.09
CA ASP A 45 -16.53 -0.90 6.01
C ASP A 45 -16.92 0.24 5.05
N GLY A 46 -15.93 1.01 4.57
CA GLY A 46 -16.13 2.18 3.74
C GLY A 46 -16.71 3.39 4.47
N GLN A 47 -16.99 3.28 5.78
CA GLN A 47 -17.50 4.37 6.61
C GLN A 47 -16.41 4.95 7.50
N LEU A 48 -15.84 4.12 8.37
CA LEU A 48 -14.75 4.49 9.28
C LEU A 48 -13.41 4.01 8.75
N ILE A 49 -13.41 2.89 8.04
CA ILE A 49 -12.21 2.25 7.51
C ILE A 49 -12.34 2.13 6.01
N THR A 50 -11.37 2.67 5.27
CA THR A 50 -11.27 2.49 3.81
C THR A 50 -11.45 1.02 3.43
N THR A 51 -12.19 0.73 2.35
CA THR A 51 -12.29 -0.62 1.78
C THR A 51 -11.04 -1.00 0.99
N VAL A 52 -10.25 -0.01 0.57
CA VAL A 52 -9.04 -0.17 -0.22
C VAL A 52 -7.85 -0.45 0.70
N GLY A 53 -7.09 -1.47 0.36
CA GLY A 53 -5.80 -1.82 0.95
C GLY A 53 -4.67 -1.63 -0.03
N PHE A 54 -3.48 -1.96 0.42
CA PHE A 54 -2.27 -1.98 -0.38
C PHE A 54 -1.54 -3.30 -0.20
N MET A 55 -0.70 -3.63 -1.16
CA MET A 55 0.41 -4.55 -0.97
C MET A 55 1.63 -4.11 -1.76
N PHE A 56 2.82 -4.49 -1.31
CA PHE A 56 4.05 -4.40 -2.09
C PHE A 56 5.05 -5.48 -1.63
N ARG A 57 6.10 -5.68 -2.42
CA ARG A 57 7.24 -6.53 -2.05
C ARG A 57 8.41 -5.67 -1.60
N GLU A 58 9.00 -6.00 -0.46
CA GLU A 58 10.33 -5.50 -0.06
C GLU A 58 11.42 -6.35 -0.73
N PRO A 59 12.64 -5.80 -0.92
CA PRO A 59 13.79 -6.57 -1.36
C PRO A 59 13.99 -7.83 -0.50
N GLY A 60 14.14 -8.98 -1.17
CA GLY A 60 14.20 -10.28 -0.50
C GLY A 60 12.87 -11.04 -0.47
N GLY A 61 11.83 -10.48 -1.11
CA GLY A 61 10.57 -11.18 -1.41
C GLY A 61 9.53 -11.14 -0.29
N GLN A 62 9.77 -10.39 0.79
CA GLN A 62 8.77 -10.19 1.83
C GLN A 62 7.60 -9.36 1.31
N ILE A 63 6.37 -9.83 1.53
CA ILE A 63 5.15 -9.10 1.17
C ILE A 63 4.69 -8.30 2.38
N VAL A 64 4.46 -7.00 2.17
CA VAL A 64 3.82 -6.10 3.14
C VAL A 64 2.46 -5.73 2.59
N ALA A 65 1.41 -5.92 3.38
CA ALA A 65 0.03 -5.61 2.99
C ALA A 65 -0.77 -5.07 4.18
N GLY A 66 -1.77 -4.25 3.90
CA GLY A 66 -2.62 -3.67 4.93
C GLY A 66 -3.66 -2.69 4.38
N PRO A 67 -4.45 -2.06 5.25
CA PRO A 67 -5.40 -1.02 4.82
C PRO A 67 -4.64 0.21 4.30
N LEU A 68 -5.16 0.84 3.25
CA LEU A 68 -4.52 2.03 2.64
C LEU A 68 -4.34 3.17 3.65
N SER A 69 -5.23 3.27 4.64
CA SER A 69 -5.16 4.26 5.72
C SER A 69 -3.96 4.09 6.66
N SER A 70 -3.22 2.97 6.60
CA SER A 70 -1.98 2.78 7.37
C SER A 70 -0.73 3.38 6.71
N ILE A 71 -0.82 3.77 5.44
CA ILE A 71 0.29 4.46 4.77
C ILE A 71 0.32 5.93 5.22
N LEU A 72 1.42 6.33 5.84
CA LEU A 72 1.62 7.71 6.28
C LEU A 72 2.07 8.61 5.13
N ALA A 73 2.93 8.08 4.26
CA ALA A 73 3.43 8.78 3.07
C ALA A 73 4.00 7.78 2.06
N VAL A 74 4.13 8.23 0.80
CA VAL A 74 4.88 7.52 -0.24
C VAL A 74 5.97 8.43 -0.81
N GLN A 75 7.06 7.83 -1.25
CA GLN A 75 8.13 8.52 -1.94
C GLN A 75 8.11 8.20 -3.43
N LEU A 76 7.98 9.24 -4.26
CA LEU A 76 8.09 9.16 -5.71
C LEU A 76 9.53 9.50 -6.15
N PRO A 77 9.97 9.04 -7.33
CA PRO A 77 11.24 9.48 -7.91
C PRO A 77 11.24 11.00 -8.06
N ARG A 78 12.41 11.62 -7.90
CA ARG A 78 12.58 13.00 -8.34
C ARG A 78 12.34 13.05 -9.85
N THR A 79 11.35 13.82 -10.28
CA THR A 79 11.26 14.23 -11.68
C THR A 79 12.58 14.92 -12.04
N ARG A 80 13.30 14.38 -13.03
CA ARG A 80 14.40 15.14 -13.64
C ARG A 80 13.75 16.32 -14.36
N GLY A 81 14.01 17.52 -13.86
CA GLY A 81 13.68 18.75 -14.57
C GLY A 81 14.47 18.87 -15.87
#